data_AF-A0A9D6IFY0-F1
#
_entry.id   AF-A0A9D6IFY0-F1
#
_cell.length_a   1.000
_cell.length_b   1.000
_cell.length_c   1.000
_cell.angle_alpha   90.00
_cell.angle_beta   90.00
_cell.angle_gamma   90.00
#
_symmetry.space_group_name_H-M   'P 1'
#
loop_
_entity.id
_entity.type
_entity.pdbx_description
1 polymer ?
#
loop_
_entity_poly.entity_id
_entity_poly.type
_entity_poly.pdbx_seq_one_letter_code
_entity_poly.pdbx_strand_id
1 'polypeptide(L)' 'MEGLKTVEDLCVEHKIDIKKLAELSNVDEQRVLAIVLGRWTPSPAERDRIAAAFGLTREQIAWGHKTPIQHIYGSGPG' A
#
# COMPACT_ATOMS: atom_id res chain seq x y z
N MET A 1 -10.56 7.68 -15.46
CA MET A 1 -9.52 6.63 -15.38
C MET A 1 -8.79 6.88 -14.08
N GLU A 2 -9.33 6.40 -12.97
CA GLU A 2 -8.70 6.59 -11.66
C GLU A 2 -7.60 5.54 -11.54
N GLY A 3 -6.36 5.98 -11.74
CA GLY A 3 -5.19 5.16 -11.52
C GLY A 3 -5.06 4.80 -10.04
N LEU A 4 -4.47 3.65 -9.73
CA LEU A 4 -4.11 3.27 -8.37
C LEU A 4 -3.31 4.39 -7.70
N LYS A 5 -3.78 4.86 -6.54
CA LYS A 5 -3.13 5.93 -5.75
C LYS A 5 -1.94 5.36 -5.00
N THR A 6 -0.83 6.09 -4.96
CA THR A 6 0.33 5.69 -4.15
C THR A 6 0.07 5.96 -2.68
N VAL A 7 0.90 5.38 -1.81
CA VAL A 7 0.84 5.67 -0.37
C VAL A 7 1.07 7.16 -0.10
N GLU A 8 1.90 7.84 -0.90
CA GLU A 8 2.12 9.28 -0.83
C GLU A 8 0.84 10.07 -1.09
N ASP A 9 0.13 9.77 -2.17
CA ASP A 9 -1.12 10.44 -2.55
C ASP A 9 -2.20 10.26 -1.46
N LEU A 10 -2.32 9.04 -0.92
CA LEU A 10 -3.22 8.74 0.19
C LEU A 10 -2.84 9.50 1.47
N CYS A 11 -1.55 9.64 1.76
CA CYS A 11 -1.04 10.45 2.87
C CYS A 11 -1.52 11.91 2.75
N VAL A 12 -1.38 12.49 1.56
CA VAL A 12 -1.79 13.88 1.28
C VAL A 12 -3.31 14.04 1.34
N GLU A 13 -4.07 13.11 0.74
CA GLU A 13 -5.53 13.14 0.70
C GLU A 13 -6.15 13.00 2.09
N HIS A 14 -5.66 12.08 2.91
CA HIS A 14 -6.13 11.85 4.26
C HIS A 14 -5.50 12.80 5.31
N LYS A 15 -4.56 13.67 4.90
CA LYS A 15 -3.74 14.51 5.80
C LYS A 15 -3.09 13.69 6.92
N ILE A 16 -2.57 12.53 6.58
CA ILE A 16 -1.85 11.64 7.49
C ILE A 16 -0.36 11.88 7.28
N ASP A 17 0.40 12.10 8.36
CA ASP A 17 1.86 12.15 8.31
C ASP A 17 2.48 10.75 8.35
N ILE A 18 3.73 10.61 7.88
CA ILE A 18 4.50 9.36 7.90
C ILE A 18 4.53 8.74 9.31
N LYS A 19 4.74 9.58 10.34
CA LYS A 19 4.68 9.18 11.75
C LYS A 19 3.35 8.55 12.11
N LYS A 20 2.27 9.24 11.74
CA LYS A 20 0.92 8.79 12.06
C LYS A 20 0.58 7.49 11.34
N LEU A 21 1.02 7.36 10.09
CA LEU A 21 0.86 6.13 9.32
C LEU A 21 1.66 4.98 9.93
N ALA A 22 2.88 5.23 10.41
CA ALA A 22 3.70 4.25 11.12
C ALA A 22 3.03 3.74 12.40
N GLU A 23 2.45 4.65 13.19
CA GLU A 23 1.67 4.29 14.39
C GLU A 23 0.42 3.46 14.05
N LEU A 24 -0.35 3.87 13.03
CA LEU A 24 -1.59 3.19 12.64
C LEU A 24 -1.34 1.81 12.04
N SER A 25 -0.31 1.69 11.20
CA SER A 25 0.04 0.44 10.53
C SER A 25 0.93 -0.48 11.38
N ASN A 26 1.43 0.01 12.53
CA ASN A 26 2.41 -0.67 13.36
C ASN A 26 3.63 -1.13 12.51
N VAL A 27 4.11 -0.23 11.66
CA VAL A 27 5.28 -0.38 10.79
C VAL A 27 6.28 0.70 11.18
N ASP A 28 7.57 0.37 11.15
CA ASP A 28 8.63 1.31 11.48
C ASP A 28 8.59 2.57 10.58
N GLU A 29 8.78 3.75 11.17
CA GLU A 29 8.72 5.03 10.46
C GLU A 29 9.67 5.09 9.27
N GLN A 30 10.90 4.55 9.40
CA GLN A 30 11.87 4.55 8.32
C GLN A 30 11.43 3.63 7.16
N ARG A 31 10.75 2.53 7.48
CA ARG A 31 10.15 1.65 6.47
C ARG A 31 9.00 2.34 5.78
N VAL A 32 8.09 2.98 6.53
CA VAL A 32 6.98 3.74 5.95
C VAL A 32 7.50 4.83 5.02
N LEU A 33 8.52 5.58 5.44
CA LEU A 33 9.19 6.58 4.60
C LEU A 33 9.73 5.96 3.30
N ALA A 34 10.44 4.83 3.39
CA ALA A 34 10.97 4.16 2.21
C ALA A 34 9.87 3.63 1.27
N ILE A 35 8.73 3.21 1.81
CA ILE A 35 7.55 2.77 1.05
C ILE A 35 6.88 3.95 0.36
N VAL A 36 6.66 5.06 1.07
CA VAL A 36 6.08 6.30 0.52
C VAL A 36 6.94 6.83 -0.62
N LEU A 37 8.27 6.79 -0.46
CA LEU A 37 9.24 7.18 -1.49
C LEU A 37 9.35 6.16 -2.65
N GLY A 38 8.64 5.02 -2.59
CA GLY A 38 8.72 3.96 -3.60
C GLY A 38 10.09 3.26 -3.68
N ARG A 39 10.95 3.44 -2.68
CA ARG A 39 12.32 2.89 -2.62
C ARG A 39 12.37 1.49 -1.98
N TRP A 40 11.26 1.06 -1.39
CA TRP A 40 11.15 -0.22 -0.71
C TRP A 40 9.95 -1.00 -1.25
N THR A 41 10.13 -2.32 -1.36
CA THR A 41 9.04 -3.25 -1.69
C THR A 41 8.53 -3.89 -0.39
N PRO A 42 7.42 -3.40 0.18
CA PRO A 42 6.89 -3.94 1.44
C PRO A 42 6.39 -5.38 1.26
N SER A 43 6.45 -6.14 2.34
CA SER A 43 5.90 -7.49 2.43
C SER A 43 4.37 -7.47 2.31
N PRO A 44 3.72 -8.57 1.89
CA PRO A 44 2.26 -8.62 1.78
C PRO A 44 1.52 -8.23 3.07
N ALA A 45 2.05 -8.61 4.23
CA ALA A 45 1.50 -8.24 5.54
C ALA A 45 1.68 -6.75 5.87
N GLU A 46 2.79 -6.13 5.48
CA GLU A 46 3.02 -4.69 5.68
C GLU A 46 2.09 -3.87 4.79
N ARG A 47 1.88 -4.30 3.55
CA ARG A 47 0.91 -3.69 2.63
C ARG A 47 -0.50 -3.72 3.19
N ASP A 48 -0.89 -4.85 3.77
CA ASP A 48 -2.22 -5.02 4.35
C ASP A 48 -2.45 -4.06 5.52
N ARG A 49 -1.47 -3.95 6.45
CA ARG A 49 -1.55 -3.02 7.57
C ARG A 49 -1.59 -1.55 7.14
N ILE A 50 -0.76 -1.17 6.18
CA ILE A 50 -0.76 0.21 5.66
C ILE A 50 -2.07 0.50 4.94
N ALA A 51 -2.59 -0.44 4.14
CA ALA A 51 -3.88 -0.26 3.48
C ALA A 51 -5.03 -0.16 4.49
N ALA A 52 -5.01 -0.99 5.53
CA ALA A 52 -5.99 -0.95 6.62
C ALA A 52 -5.97 0.40 7.37
N ALA A 53 -4.81 1.07 7.48
CA ALA A 53 -4.73 2.41 8.06
C ALA A 53 -5.53 3.48 7.25
N PHE A 54 -5.72 3.25 5.96
CA PHE A 54 -6.56 4.08 5.08
C PHE A 54 -7.97 3.51 4.87
N GLY A 55 -8.28 2.34 5.42
CA GLY A 55 -9.53 1.62 5.15
C GLY A 55 -9.62 1.04 3.73
N LEU A 56 -8.47 0.84 3.08
CA LEU A 56 -8.36 0.30 1.73
C LEU A 56 -7.75 -1.10 1.77
N THR A 57 -7.80 -1.80 0.64
CA THR A 57 -7.04 -3.05 0.46
C THR A 57 -5.72 -2.80 -0.26
N ARG A 58 -4.74 -3.70 -0.09
CA ARG A 58 -3.46 -3.65 -0.80
C ARG A 58 -3.59 -3.62 -2.33
N GLU A 59 -4.73 -4.00 -2.88
CA GLU A 59 -4.99 -4.01 -4.33
C GLU A 59 -5.40 -2.63 -4.84
N GLN A 60 -5.91 -1.76 -3.96
CA GLN A 60 -6.34 -0.40 -4.28
C GLN A 60 -5.20 0.62 -4.19
N ILE A 61 -4.03 0.20 -3.69
CA ILE A 61 -2.86 1.05 -3.48
C ILE A 61 -1.75 0.67 -4.47
N ALA A 62 -1.13 1.67 -5.08
CA ALA A 62 0.06 1.50 -5.91
C ALA A 62 1.31 1.35 -5.04
N TRP A 63 1.87 0.14 -5.00
CA TRP A 63 3.11 -0.20 -4.30
C TRP A 63 4.28 -0.30 -5.27
N GLY A 64 5.00 0.81 -5.52
CA GLY A 64 6.21 0.78 -6.35
C GLY A 64 6.00 0.17 -7.76
N HIS A 65 7.07 -0.34 -8.37
CA HIS A 65 7.09 -0.71 -9.80
C HIS A 65 5.93 -1.63 -10.18
N LYS A 66 5.03 -1.10 -11.02
CA LYS A 66 3.84 -1.75 -11.60
C LYS A 66 4.16 -3.18 -12.02
N THR A 67 3.88 -4.13 -11.14
CA THR A 67 3.61 -5.50 -11.56
C THR A 67 2.11 -5.65 -11.33
N PRO A 68 1.27 -5.44 -12.35
CA PRO A 68 -0.15 -5.71 -12.20
C PRO A 68 -0.27 -7.17 -11.78
N ILE A 69 -0.69 -7.39 -10.53
CA ILE A 69 -1.09 -8.71 -10.07
C ILE A 69 -2.38 -8.98 -10.82
N GLN A 70 -2.27 -9.60 -11.99
CA GLN A 70 -3.43 -10.17 -12.66
C GLN A 70 -3.96 -11.22 -11.68
N HIS A 71 -5.09 -10.95 -11.02
CA HIS A 71 -5.85 -11.97 -10.30
C HIS A 71 -6.27 -13.02 -11.34
N ILE A 72 -5.38 -13.96 -11.66
CA ILE A 72 -5.77 -15.21 -12.31
C ILE A 72 -6.47 -15.99 -11.20
N TYR A 73 -7.77 -15.74 -11.06
CA TYR A 73 -8.67 -16.62 -10.37
C TYR A 73 -8.60 -17.94 -11.14
N GLY A 74 -7.82 -18.88 -10.61
CA GLY A 74 -7.75 -20.24 -11.14
C GLY A 74 -9.11 -20.91 -10.94
N SER A 75 -10.04 -20.70 -11.87
CA SER A 75 -11.13 -21.63 -12.08
C SER A 75 -10.51 -22.96 -12.51
N GLY A 76 -10.25 -23.84 -11.54
CA GLY A 76 -9.93 -25.22 -11.82
C GLY A 76 -11.09 -25.84 -12.61
N PRO A 77 -10.86 -26.41 -13.80
CA PRO A 77 -11.88 -27.23 -14.45
C PRO A 77 -12.03 -28.54 -13.65
N GLY A 78 -13.26 -29.05 -13.63
CA GLY A 78 -13.63 -30.31 -12.98
C GLY A 78 -13.07 -31.56 -13.65
#